data_AF-A0A7S2Z530-F1
#
_entry.id   AF-A0A7S2Z530-F1
#
_cell.length_a   1.000
_cell.length_b   1.000
_cell.length_c   1.000
_cell.angle_alpha   90.00
_cell.angle_beta   90.00
_cell.angle_gamma   90.00
#
_symmetry.space_group_name_H-M   'P 1'
#
loop_
_entity.id
_entity.type
_entity.pdbx_description
1 polymer ?
#
loop_
_entity_poly.entity_id
_entity_poly.type
_entity_poly.pdbx_seq_one_letter_code
_entity_poly.pdbx_strand_id
1 'polypeptide(L)'
;ANFQPNNVASTEIVDRKTPSGAVCMANGYSSMVFDQRIFVSFNPFNVFVTSPEVKPGCVLRQANVQELEKRKLVTRSEADTCRKGMNTFAYVGSLDDKPEVSCVYHSEEAENQFMLDPKRSNLGDGTRPKPGDELTNQPAFGGGGGGGGGGRGVHRCPQR
;
A
#
# COMPACT_ATOMS: atom_id res chain seq x y z
N ALA A 1 6.64 -32.93 6.47
CA ALA A 1 5.44 -32.15 6.82
C ALA A 1 4.47 -32.19 5.64
N ASN A 2 3.17 -32.37 5.87
CA ASN A 2 2.14 -32.40 4.82
C ASN A 2 1.64 -30.96 4.56
N PHE A 3 2.11 -30.34 3.49
CA PHE A 3 1.64 -29.02 3.06
C PHE A 3 0.42 -29.21 2.15
N GLN A 4 -0.77 -29.09 2.74
CA GLN A 4 -2.01 -29.03 1.96
C GLN A 4 -2.00 -27.73 1.12
N PRO A 5 -2.26 -27.81 -0.20
CA PRO A 5 -2.12 -26.68 -1.14
C PRO A 5 -3.09 -25.51 -0.88
N ASN A 6 -4.00 -25.66 0.08
CA ASN A 6 -5.00 -24.65 0.43
C ASN A 6 -4.55 -23.75 1.59
N ASN A 7 -3.35 -23.97 2.14
CA ASN A 7 -2.84 -23.17 3.24
C ASN A 7 -1.67 -22.28 2.77
N VAL A 8 -1.96 -21.00 2.55
CA VAL A 8 -0.97 -19.98 2.14
C VAL A 8 0.07 -19.67 3.24
N ALA A 9 -0.06 -20.27 4.42
CA ALA A 9 0.85 -20.09 5.56
C ALA A 9 2.23 -20.77 5.40
N SER A 10 2.46 -21.49 4.29
CA SER A 10 3.78 -22.10 4.04
C SER A 10 4.57 -21.20 3.11
N THR A 11 5.66 -20.61 3.62
CA THR A 11 6.64 -19.85 2.83
C THR A 11 7.09 -20.62 1.59
N GLU A 12 7.22 -21.95 1.70
CA GLU A 12 7.54 -22.85 0.59
C GLU A 12 6.54 -22.80 -0.57
N ILE A 13 5.24 -22.60 -0.30
CA ILE A 13 4.23 -22.48 -1.36
C ILE A 13 4.37 -21.13 -2.08
N VAL A 14 4.68 -20.08 -1.33
CA VAL A 14 4.92 -18.74 -1.89
C VAL A 14 6.16 -18.78 -2.77
N ASP A 15 7.28 -19.29 -2.26
CA ASP A 15 8.56 -19.39 -2.96
C ASP A 15 8.44 -20.22 -4.25
N ARG A 16 7.67 -21.32 -4.24
CA ARG A 16 7.43 -22.15 -5.44
C ARG A 16 6.56 -21.47 -6.49
N LYS A 17 5.67 -20.57 -6.06
CA LYS A 17 4.77 -19.84 -6.96
C LYS A 17 5.35 -18.51 -7.43
N THR A 18 6.43 -18.05 -6.82
CA THR A 18 7.12 -16.82 -7.18
C THR A 18 7.62 -16.88 -8.62
N PRO A 19 7.29 -15.87 -9.44
CA PRO A 19 7.78 -15.79 -10.80
C PRO A 19 9.31 -15.66 -10.82
N SER A 20 9.96 -16.35 -11.76
CA SER A 20 11.43 -16.37 -11.85
C SER A 20 12.09 -16.69 -10.49
N GLY A 21 11.54 -17.66 -9.75
CA GLY A 21 11.85 -17.93 -8.34
C GLY A 21 13.34 -18.04 -8.00
N ALA A 22 14.17 -18.65 -8.86
CA ALA A 22 15.62 -18.71 -8.64
C ALA A 22 16.28 -17.31 -8.55
N VAL A 23 15.84 -16.38 -9.40
CA VAL A 23 16.32 -14.99 -9.38
C VAL A 23 15.81 -14.29 -8.13
N CYS A 24 14.53 -14.49 -7.79
CA CYS A 24 13.95 -13.88 -6.60
C CYS A 24 14.65 -14.34 -5.32
N MET A 25 14.84 -15.65 -5.13
CA MET A 25 15.48 -16.19 -3.94
C MET A 25 16.93 -15.72 -3.77
N ALA A 26 17.67 -15.55 -4.89
CA ALA A 26 19.04 -15.04 -4.84
C ALA A 26 19.12 -13.53 -4.58
N ASN A 27 18.14 -12.75 -5.02
CA ASN A 27 18.25 -11.30 -5.11
C ASN A 27 17.24 -10.51 -4.27
N GLY A 28 16.25 -11.17 -3.69
CA GLY A 28 15.06 -10.53 -3.13
C GLY A 28 14.35 -11.38 -2.07
N TYR A 29 13.05 -11.18 -2.00
CA TYR A 29 12.10 -11.84 -1.11
C TYR A 29 10.83 -12.18 -1.89
N SER A 30 10.41 -13.43 -1.82
CA SER A 30 9.11 -13.86 -2.35
C SER A 30 7.99 -13.12 -1.63
N SER A 31 7.04 -12.58 -2.40
CA SER A 31 5.95 -11.78 -1.85
C SER A 31 4.59 -12.15 -2.42
N MET A 32 3.56 -11.87 -1.64
CA MET A 32 2.18 -11.84 -2.12
C MET A 32 1.83 -10.40 -2.44
N VAL A 33 1.44 -10.14 -3.67
CA VAL A 33 1.05 -8.82 -4.15
C VAL A 33 -0.47 -8.76 -4.18
N PHE A 34 -1.03 -7.76 -3.49
CA PHE A 34 -2.46 -7.48 -3.48
C PHE A 34 -2.76 -6.32 -4.42
N ASP A 35 -3.54 -6.59 -5.47
CA ASP A 35 -4.03 -5.57 -6.39
C ASP A 35 -5.44 -5.15 -5.93
N GLN A 36 -5.53 -3.94 -5.39
CA GLN A 36 -6.78 -3.36 -4.91
C GLN A 36 -6.95 -1.94 -5.45
N ARG A 37 -8.15 -1.67 -5.97
CA ARG A 37 -8.54 -0.34 -6.43
C ARG A 37 -9.43 0.33 -5.41
N ILE A 38 -9.06 1.56 -5.07
CA ILE A 38 -9.80 2.46 -4.21
C ILE A 38 -10.34 3.58 -5.10
N PHE A 39 -11.66 3.75 -5.13
CA PHE A 39 -12.33 4.80 -5.88
C PHE A 39 -12.83 5.86 -4.90
N VAL A 40 -12.33 7.09 -5.05
CA VAL A 40 -12.78 8.24 -4.26
C VAL A 40 -13.58 9.16 -5.18
N SER A 41 -14.89 9.22 -4.98
CA SER A 41 -15.75 10.24 -5.58
C SER A 41 -15.79 11.46 -4.67
N PHE A 42 -15.79 12.66 -5.24
CA PHE A 42 -15.89 13.93 -4.49
C PHE A 42 -17.23 14.65 -4.70
N ASN A 43 -18.15 14.06 -5.48
CA ASN A 43 -19.48 14.64 -5.72
C ASN A 43 -20.53 13.56 -6.07
N PRO A 44 -21.29 13.05 -5.08
CA PRO A 44 -21.11 13.20 -3.63
C PRO A 44 -19.86 12.45 -3.13
N PHE A 45 -19.31 12.84 -1.96
CA PHE A 45 -18.12 12.19 -1.41
C PHE A 45 -18.38 10.73 -1.03
N ASN A 46 -17.74 9.79 -1.73
CA ASN A 46 -17.90 8.34 -1.49
C ASN A 46 -16.58 7.61 -1.74
N VAL A 47 -16.33 6.57 -0.95
CA VAL A 47 -15.17 5.68 -1.13
C VAL A 47 -15.66 4.27 -1.41
N PHE A 48 -15.23 3.70 -2.53
CA PHE A 48 -15.52 2.32 -2.91
C PHE A 48 -14.22 1.53 -3.02
N VAL A 49 -14.25 0.28 -2.56
CA VAL A 49 -13.08 -0.58 -2.51
C VAL A 49 -13.41 -1.88 -3.21
N THR A 50 -12.53 -2.32 -4.09
CA THR A 50 -12.67 -3.59 -4.80
C THR A 50 -12.17 -4.76 -3.96
N SER A 51 -12.68 -5.97 -4.26
CA SER A 51 -12.11 -7.20 -3.70
C SER A 51 -10.67 -7.35 -4.21
N PRO A 52 -9.68 -7.57 -3.34
CA PRO A 52 -8.28 -7.64 -3.74
C PRO A 52 -8.00 -8.92 -4.53
N GLU A 53 -7.27 -8.79 -5.63
CA GLU A 53 -6.71 -9.93 -6.34
C GLU A 53 -5.31 -10.24 -5.77
N VAL A 54 -5.02 -11.52 -5.51
CA VAL A 54 -3.73 -11.95 -4.96
C VAL A 54 -2.87 -12.56 -6.04
N LYS A 55 -1.69 -11.98 -6.28
CA LYS A 55 -0.72 -12.43 -7.28
C LYS A 55 0.61 -12.76 -6.60
N PRO A 56 1.33 -13.80 -7.03
CA PRO A 56 2.70 -14.04 -6.56
C PRO A 56 3.64 -13.02 -7.19
N GLY A 57 4.54 -12.47 -6.37
CA GLY A 57 5.55 -11.51 -6.81
C GLY A 57 6.87 -11.70 -6.09
N CYS A 58 7.76 -10.75 -6.35
CA CYS A 58 9.06 -10.69 -5.70
C CYS A 58 9.42 -9.24 -5.41
N VAL A 59 9.90 -8.96 -4.20
CA VAL A 59 10.52 -7.69 -3.84
C VAL A 59 12.03 -7.87 -3.88
N LEU A 60 12.74 -7.10 -4.71
CA LEU A 60 14.19 -7.13 -4.78
C LEU A 60 14.82 -6.40 -3.60
N ARG A 61 16.01 -6.86 -3.18
CA ARG A 61 16.87 -6.07 -2.30
C ARG A 61 17.40 -4.86 -3.09
N GLN A 62 17.56 -3.72 -2.44
CA GLN A 62 18.08 -2.50 -3.06
C GLN A 62 19.41 -2.70 -3.77
N ALA A 63 20.28 -3.53 -3.18
CA ALA A 63 21.59 -3.86 -3.72
C ALA A 63 21.55 -4.71 -4.99
N ASN A 64 20.38 -5.22 -5.40
CA ASN A 64 20.19 -6.14 -6.52
C ASN A 64 19.25 -5.61 -7.61
N VAL A 65 18.88 -4.32 -7.56
CA VAL A 65 18.02 -3.67 -8.57
C VAL A 65 18.63 -3.72 -9.98
N GLN A 66 19.96 -3.81 -10.08
CA GLN A 66 20.69 -3.98 -11.34
C GLN A 66 20.27 -5.24 -12.13
N GLU A 67 19.65 -6.24 -11.51
CA GLU A 67 19.10 -7.40 -12.23
C GLU A 67 17.98 -7.00 -13.20
N LEU A 68 17.20 -5.97 -12.86
CA LEU A 68 16.18 -5.41 -13.75
C LEU A 68 16.80 -4.57 -14.85
N GLU A 69 17.87 -3.81 -14.53
CA GLU A 69 18.61 -3.00 -15.51
C GLU A 69 19.28 -3.87 -16.58
N LYS A 70 19.93 -4.97 -16.17
CA LYS A 70 20.57 -5.94 -17.08
C LYS A 70 19.57 -6.52 -18.08
N ARG A 71 18.34 -6.75 -17.63
CA ARG A 71 17.23 -7.29 -18.44
C ARG A 71 16.48 -6.19 -19.20
N LYS A 72 16.88 -4.93 -19.06
CA LYS A 72 16.24 -3.75 -19.69
C LYS A 72 14.77 -3.60 -19.31
N LEU A 73 14.40 -4.05 -18.11
CA LEU A 73 13.06 -3.91 -17.56
C LEU A 73 12.86 -2.55 -16.89
N VAL A 74 13.96 -1.92 -16.48
CA VAL A 74 14.00 -0.58 -15.88
C VAL A 74 15.24 0.13 -16.43
N THR A 75 15.12 1.43 -16.72
CA THR A 75 16.26 2.25 -17.12
C THR A 75 17.08 2.68 -15.89
N ARG A 76 18.36 2.95 -16.10
CA ARG A 76 19.24 3.42 -15.01
C ARG A 76 18.70 4.68 -14.31
N SER A 77 18.11 5.61 -15.07
CA SER A 77 17.53 6.85 -14.51
C SER A 77 16.30 6.58 -13.63
N GLU A 78 15.46 5.62 -14.02
CA GLU A 78 14.31 5.19 -13.22
C GLU A 78 14.77 4.47 -11.95
N ALA A 79 15.79 3.61 -12.06
CA ALA A 79 16.38 2.94 -10.92
C ALA A 79 17.02 3.92 -9.92
N ASP A 80 17.75 4.91 -10.43
CA ASP A 80 18.36 5.98 -9.61
C ASP A 80 17.32 6.88 -8.96
N THR A 81 16.21 7.16 -9.64
CA THR A 81 15.13 7.97 -9.08
C THR A 81 14.38 7.20 -8.01
N CYS A 82 14.05 5.93 -8.28
CA CYS A 82 13.34 5.08 -7.34
C CYS A 82 14.17 4.90 -6.06
N ARG A 83 15.46 4.51 -6.15
CA ARG A 83 16.31 4.24 -4.98
C ARG A 83 16.50 5.40 -4.00
N LYS A 84 16.04 6.61 -4.33
CA LYS A 84 15.99 7.74 -3.39
C LYS A 84 14.98 7.43 -2.29
N GLY A 85 15.41 7.48 -1.03
CA GLY A 85 14.51 7.37 0.13
C GLY A 85 14.06 5.95 0.46
N MET A 86 15.00 5.02 0.69
CA MET A 86 14.76 3.63 1.13
C MET A 86 13.87 2.75 0.24
N ASN A 87 13.41 3.25 -0.91
CA ASN A 87 12.66 2.46 -1.88
C ASN A 87 13.48 1.33 -2.52
N THR A 88 12.79 0.33 -3.06
CA THR A 88 13.34 -0.75 -3.89
C THR A 88 12.37 -1.06 -5.05
N PHE A 89 12.65 -2.10 -5.83
CA PHE A 89 11.75 -2.57 -6.88
C PHE A 89 11.09 -3.89 -6.51
N ALA A 90 9.85 -4.05 -6.93
CA ALA A 90 9.14 -5.32 -6.94
C ALA A 90 8.70 -5.66 -8.36
N TYR A 91 8.47 -6.95 -8.61
CA TYR A 91 7.90 -7.42 -9.87
C TYR A 91 6.86 -8.50 -9.68
N VAL A 92 5.91 -8.56 -10.60
CA VAL A 92 4.88 -9.59 -10.76
C VAL A 92 4.98 -10.16 -12.17
N GLY A 93 4.86 -11.47 -12.30
CA GLY A 93 5.07 -12.16 -13.57
C GLY A 93 6.54 -12.45 -13.90
N SER A 94 6.78 -13.27 -14.92
CA SER A 94 8.12 -13.74 -15.28
C SER A 94 8.98 -12.60 -15.80
N LEU A 95 10.24 -12.54 -15.33
CA LEU A 95 11.21 -11.55 -15.81
C LEU A 95 11.54 -11.67 -17.30
N ASP A 96 11.20 -12.79 -17.93
CA ASP A 96 11.46 -13.07 -19.34
C ASP A 96 10.24 -12.79 -20.24
N ASP A 97 9.05 -12.63 -19.66
CA ASP A 97 7.77 -12.47 -20.37
C ASP A 97 7.02 -11.21 -19.93
N LYS A 98 7.70 -10.07 -20.05
CA LYS A 98 7.18 -8.72 -19.75
C LYS A 98 6.52 -8.64 -18.36
N PRO A 99 7.31 -8.71 -17.29
CA PRO A 99 6.79 -8.57 -15.94
C PRO A 99 6.22 -7.17 -15.72
N GLU A 100 5.28 -7.07 -14.79
CA GLU A 100 4.91 -5.80 -14.19
C GLU A 100 5.97 -5.45 -13.14
N VAL A 101 6.59 -4.28 -13.27
CA VAL A 101 7.65 -3.82 -12.37
C VAL A 101 7.20 -2.52 -11.71
N SER A 102 7.39 -2.41 -10.40
CA SER A 102 6.97 -1.24 -9.62
C SER A 102 8.05 -0.81 -8.63
N CYS A 103 8.25 0.51 -8.51
CA CYS A 103 9.02 1.08 -7.42
C CYS A 103 8.18 1.00 -6.14
N VAL A 104 8.70 0.33 -5.12
CA VAL A 104 8.01 0.10 -3.84
C VAL A 104 8.79 0.74 -2.70
N TYR A 105 8.07 1.37 -1.79
CA TYR A 105 8.64 2.00 -0.61
C TYR A 105 8.82 1.00 0.52
N HIS A 106 10.04 0.91 1.05
CA HIS A 106 10.33 0.19 2.27
C HIS A 106 10.18 1.17 3.45
N SER A 107 9.06 1.08 4.16
CA SER A 107 8.84 1.88 5.36
C SER A 107 9.32 1.11 6.59
N GLU A 108 10.51 1.45 7.11
CA GLU A 108 10.93 0.98 8.44
C GLU A 108 10.01 1.54 9.55
N GLU A 109 9.34 2.67 9.29
CA GLU A 109 8.38 3.31 10.19
C GLU A 109 7.10 2.48 10.35
N ALA A 110 6.67 1.76 9.30
CA ALA A 110 5.54 0.84 9.38
C ALA A 110 5.86 -0.40 10.24
N GLU A 111 7.10 -0.90 10.20
CA GLU A 111 7.56 -1.96 11.11
C GLU A 111 7.55 -1.48 12.57
N ASN A 112 7.98 -0.23 12.80
CA ASN A 112 7.91 0.38 14.12
C ASN A 112 6.47 0.47 14.64
N GLN A 113 5.48 0.77 13.80
CA GLN A 113 4.07 0.76 14.19
C GLN A 113 3.56 -0.63 14.58
N PHE A 114 4.04 -1.70 13.93
CA PHE A 114 3.71 -3.08 14.32
C PHE A 114 4.25 -3.44 15.72
N MET A 115 5.40 -2.87 16.09
CA MET A 115 6.01 -3.05 17.42
C MET A 115 5.39 -2.16 18.50
N LEU A 116 4.59 -1.16 18.13
CA LEU A 116 3.86 -0.34 19.09
C LEU A 116 2.67 -1.12 19.67
N ASP A 117 2.39 -0.91 20.96
CA ASP A 117 1.17 -1.40 21.59
C ASP A 117 -0.04 -0.96 20.74
N PRO A 118 -0.94 -1.86 20.32
CA PRO A 118 -2.13 -1.53 19.54
C PRO A 118 -2.94 -0.36 20.13
N LYS A 119 -2.94 -0.21 21.47
CA LYS A 119 -3.59 0.90 22.18
C LYS A 119 -3.00 2.27 21.88
N ARG A 120 -1.78 2.31 21.34
CA ARG A 120 -1.05 3.52 20.92
C ARG A 120 -0.93 3.62 19.40
N SER A 121 -1.49 2.66 18.65
CA SER A 121 -1.50 2.69 17.20
C SER A 121 -2.62 3.60 16.69
N ASN A 122 -2.34 4.35 15.64
CA ASN A 122 -3.31 5.28 15.04
C ASN A 122 -4.36 4.57 14.15
N LEU A 123 -4.20 3.25 13.93
CA LEU A 123 -5.06 2.44 13.07
C LEU A 123 -6.13 1.63 13.84
N GLY A 124 -6.22 1.79 15.16
CA GLY A 124 -7.22 1.14 16.01
C GLY A 124 -6.62 0.12 16.98
N ASP A 125 -7.26 -0.04 18.15
CA ASP A 125 -6.74 -0.82 19.27
C ASP A 125 -6.98 -2.34 19.17
N GLY A 126 -7.55 -2.81 18.05
CA GLY A 126 -7.86 -4.21 17.82
C GLY A 126 -9.00 -4.77 18.66
N THR A 127 -9.75 -3.93 19.39
CA THR A 127 -10.89 -4.40 20.17
C THR A 127 -12.17 -4.39 19.32
N ARG A 128 -12.95 -5.48 19.42
CA ARG A 128 -14.32 -5.51 18.90
C ARG A 128 -15.23 -4.86 19.96
N PRO A 129 -16.00 -3.81 19.61
CA PRO A 129 -17.02 -3.28 20.51
C PRO A 129 -17.98 -4.40 20.91
N LYS A 130 -18.44 -4.41 22.17
CA LYS A 130 -19.41 -5.40 22.61
C LYS A 130 -20.76 -5.09 21.92
N PRO A 131 -21.55 -6.11 21.55
CA PRO A 131 -22.88 -5.89 21.00
C PRO A 131 -23.72 -5.08 22.01
N GLY A 132 -24.03 -3.82 21.68
CA GLY A 132 -24.74 -2.88 22.56
C GLY A 132 -24.07 -1.51 22.69
N ASP A 133 -22.80 -1.37 22.33
CA ASP A 133 -22.13 -0.07 22.23
C ASP A 133 -22.43 0.54 20.86
N GLU A 134 -23.64 1.08 20.70
CA GLU A 134 -24.14 1.69 19.47
C GLU A 134 -23.28 2.91 19.07
N LEU A 135 -23.00 2.98 17.76
CA LEU A 135 -22.15 3.96 17.10
C LEU A 135 -22.43 5.39 17.55
N THR A 136 -21.52 5.96 18.35
CA THR A 136 -21.32 7.41 18.39
C THR A 136 -19.88 7.74 18.04
N ASN A 137 -19.45 7.34 16.84
CA ASN A 137 -18.28 7.92 16.18
C ASN A 137 -18.32 7.56 14.69
N GLN A 138 -19.08 8.36 13.93
CA GLN A 138 -18.78 8.54 12.51
C GLN A 138 -17.41 9.21 12.38
N PRO A 139 -16.59 8.85 11.38
CA PRO A 139 -15.34 9.57 11.13
C PRO A 139 -15.70 11.00 10.71
N ALA A 140 -15.29 11.97 11.52
CA ALA A 140 -15.43 13.38 11.23
C ALA A 140 -14.49 13.77 10.09
N PHE A 141 -14.92 13.55 8.84
CA PHE A 141 -14.40 14.26 7.68
C PHE A 141 -15.35 15.42 7.35
N GLY A 142 -15.11 16.57 8.00
CA GLY A 142 -15.46 17.90 7.48
C GLY A 142 -16.70 18.62 8.06
N GLY A 143 -16.44 19.74 8.77
CA GLY A 143 -17.04 21.04 8.42
C GLY A 143 -18.24 21.60 9.22
N GLY A 144 -17.97 22.59 10.08
CA GLY A 144 -18.71 23.87 10.10
C GLY A 144 -19.74 24.13 11.22
N GLY A 145 -19.53 25.21 12.00
CA GLY A 145 -20.63 25.98 12.61
C GLY A 145 -20.38 26.71 13.94
N GLY A 146 -20.11 28.03 13.88
CA GLY A 146 -20.72 29.01 14.79
C GLY A 146 -19.86 29.73 15.83
N GLY A 147 -19.61 31.04 15.62
CA GLY A 147 -19.74 32.03 16.71
C GLY A 147 -18.63 33.08 16.87
N GLY A 148 -18.90 34.33 16.44
CA GLY A 148 -18.47 35.52 17.20
C GLY A 148 -17.72 36.61 16.43
N GLY A 149 -18.31 37.81 16.32
CA GLY A 149 -17.59 39.07 16.08
C GLY A 149 -18.28 40.04 15.13
N GLY A 150 -18.85 41.13 15.67
CA GLY A 150 -19.59 42.13 14.92
C GLY A 150 -18.74 43.13 14.13
N GLY A 151 -19.38 43.88 13.24
CA GLY A 151 -18.73 44.96 12.49
C GLY A 151 -19.57 45.43 11.29
N ARG A 152 -19.93 46.71 11.31
CA ARG A 152 -20.73 47.43 10.31
C ARG A 152 -20.09 47.42 8.91
N GLY A 153 -20.90 47.52 7.86
CA GLY A 153 -20.45 48.03 6.56
C GLY A 153 -21.21 47.49 5.36
N VAL A 154 -22.17 48.27 4.87
CA VAL A 154 -22.85 48.06 3.58
C VAL A 154 -21.87 48.42 2.46
N HIS A 155 -21.60 47.52 1.51
CA HIS A 155 -21.23 47.90 0.13
C HIS A 155 -21.49 46.76 -0.87
N ARG A 156 -22.41 47.00 -1.81
CA ARG A 156 -22.65 46.24 -3.05
C ARG A 156 -21.44 46.32 -3.98
N CYS A 157 -21.19 45.25 -4.74
CA CYS A 157 -20.49 45.33 -6.04
C CYS A 157 -20.94 44.20 -6.99
N PRO A 158 -20.73 44.34 -8.32
CA PRO A 158 -21.72 44.00 -9.35
C PRO A 158 -21.48 42.66 -10.06
N GLN A 159 -22.54 42.16 -10.71
CA GLN A 159 -22.47 41.07 -11.68
C GLN A 159 -21.83 41.52 -12.99
N ARG A 160 -20.97 40.65 -13.54
CA ARG A 160 -20.67 40.55 -14.96
C ARG A 160 -20.61 39.08 -15.34
#